data_AF-A0A537Q9J0-F1
#
_entry.id   AF-A0A537Q9J0-F1
#
_cell.length_a   1.000
_cell.length_b   1.000
_cell.length_c   1.000
_cell.angle_alpha   90.00
_cell.angle_beta   90.00
_cell.angle_gamma   90.00
#
_symmetry.space_group_name_H-M   'P 1'
#
loop_
_entity.id
_entity.type
_entity.pdbx_description
1 polymer ?
#
loop_
_entity_poly.entity_id
_entity_poly.type
_entity_poly.pdbx_seq_one_letter_code
_entity_poly.pdbx_strand_id
1 'polypeptide(L)'
;ASPVHFFWGSFDLAVTRFSGRRAPRHPGGVPNLPDAVALEAYSHEVSSAGFWPGSGAIDYPAFYSYAYPEPPGFRTARVQPKAAFFSEALGEFILPYDAVRAADDPDKALLEFLQTTYEAAANCAKWDRDALECALGQPGVVRSVS
;
A
#
# COMPACT_ATOMS: atom_id res chain seq x y z
N ALA A 1 -12.05 3.59 -1.23
CA ALA A 1 -10.78 3.10 -1.81
C ALA A 1 -10.83 3.27 -3.33
N SER A 2 -9.69 3.39 -4.00
CA SER A 2 -9.64 3.35 -5.46
C SER A 2 -9.98 1.95 -5.98
N PRO A 3 -10.36 1.81 -7.27
CA PRO A 3 -10.19 0.55 -7.98
C PRO A 3 -8.71 0.12 -8.01
N VAL A 4 -8.45 -1.13 -8.37
CA VAL A 4 -7.09 -1.57 -8.69
C VAL A 4 -6.68 -0.94 -10.03
N HIS A 5 -5.57 -0.21 -10.03
CA HIS A 5 -4.98 0.39 -11.22
C HIS A 5 -3.96 -0.56 -11.84
N PHE A 6 -3.87 -0.53 -13.17
CA PHE A 6 -2.82 -1.17 -13.94
C PHE A 6 -2.10 -0.13 -14.79
N PHE A 7 -0.78 -0.05 -14.64
CA PHE A 7 0.05 0.95 -15.34
C PHE A 7 0.75 0.33 -16.54
N TRP A 8 0.28 0.64 -17.76
CA TRP A 8 0.82 0.04 -19.00
C TRP A 8 2.31 0.27 -19.27
N GLY A 9 2.91 1.31 -18.70
CA GLY A 9 4.32 1.64 -18.93
C GLY A 9 5.30 0.77 -18.14
N SER A 10 4.94 0.40 -16.92
CA SER A 10 5.78 -0.36 -15.97
C SER A 10 5.19 -1.72 -15.61
N PHE A 11 3.93 -1.98 -15.98
CA PHE A 11 3.14 -3.16 -15.61
C PHE A 11 2.88 -3.27 -14.10
N ASP A 12 2.90 -2.12 -13.42
CA ASP A 12 2.62 -2.04 -11.99
C ASP A 12 1.12 -2.20 -11.72
N LEU A 13 0.81 -2.77 -10.55
CA LEU A 13 -0.51 -2.74 -9.96
C LEU A 13 -0.50 -1.84 -8.73
N ALA A 14 -1.56 -1.06 -8.51
CA ALA A 14 -1.73 -0.30 -7.28
C ALA A 14 -3.19 -0.24 -6.83
N VAL A 15 -3.40 -0.24 -5.52
CA VAL A 15 -4.67 0.06 -4.88
C VAL A 15 -4.44 0.99 -3.71
N THR A 16 -5.28 2.03 -3.61
CA THR A 16 -5.08 3.08 -2.61
C THR A 16 -6.33 3.23 -1.74
N ARG A 17 -6.11 3.23 -0.43
CA ARG A 17 -7.10 3.59 0.59
C ARG A 17 -6.85 5.01 1.06
N PHE A 18 -7.92 5.70 1.43
CA PHE A 18 -7.90 7.11 1.82
C PHE A 18 -8.58 7.25 3.17
N SER A 19 -8.05 8.11 4.04
CA SER A 19 -8.69 8.40 5.33
C SER A 19 -9.87 9.37 5.23
N GLY A 20 -9.97 10.07 4.09
CA GLY A 20 -10.88 11.20 3.90
C GLY A 20 -10.33 12.54 4.40
N ARG A 21 -9.22 12.55 5.16
CA ARG A 21 -8.55 13.78 5.59
C ARG A 21 -7.56 14.28 4.54
N ARG A 22 -7.33 15.60 4.51
CA ARG A 22 -6.29 16.21 3.66
C ARG A 22 -4.89 15.90 4.21
N ALA A 23 -3.96 15.68 3.31
CA ALA A 23 -2.54 15.56 3.63
C ALA A 23 -1.83 16.91 3.54
N PRO A 24 -0.63 17.05 4.14
CA PRO A 24 0.28 18.14 3.82
C PRO A 24 0.60 18.17 2.32
N ARG A 25 1.01 19.35 1.84
CA ARG A 25 1.39 19.53 0.43
C ARG A 25 2.60 18.64 0.09
N HIS A 26 2.47 17.83 -0.96
CA HIS A 26 3.56 16.97 -1.44
C HIS A 26 4.79 17.81 -1.84
N PRO A 27 6.02 17.41 -1.46
CA PRO A 27 7.21 18.21 -1.73
C PRO A 27 7.57 18.29 -3.23
N GLY A 28 7.04 17.39 -4.04
CA GLY A 28 7.38 17.28 -5.46
C GLY A 28 8.71 16.58 -5.67
N GLY A 29 9.36 16.81 -6.80
CA GLY A 29 10.72 16.35 -7.08
C GLY A 29 10.84 14.88 -7.48
N VAL A 30 9.73 14.25 -7.88
CA VAL A 30 9.76 12.88 -8.44
C VAL A 30 10.34 12.95 -9.86
N PRO A 31 11.42 12.22 -10.19
CA PRO A 31 12.04 12.27 -11.50
C PRO A 31 11.04 12.01 -12.63
N ASN A 32 11.09 12.84 -13.67
CA ASN A 32 10.22 12.75 -14.86
C ASN A 32 8.71 12.87 -14.58
N LEU A 33 8.30 13.34 -13.39
CA LEU A 33 6.90 13.59 -13.03
C LEU A 33 6.71 15.07 -12.68
N PRO A 34 5.82 15.81 -13.36
CA PRO A 34 5.53 17.20 -13.00
C PRO A 34 5.00 17.31 -11.56
N ASP A 35 5.50 18.28 -10.80
CA ASP A 35 5.10 18.48 -9.40
C ASP A 35 3.59 18.65 -9.23
N ALA A 36 2.93 19.33 -10.19
CA ALA A 36 1.49 19.50 -10.18
C ALA A 36 0.73 18.15 -10.13
N VAL A 37 1.26 17.11 -10.78
CA VAL A 37 0.67 15.77 -10.74
C VAL A 37 0.85 15.15 -9.35
N ALA A 38 2.06 15.23 -8.77
CA ALA A 38 2.31 14.71 -7.42
C ALA A 38 1.47 15.45 -6.35
N LEU A 39 1.30 16.76 -6.49
CA LEU A 39 0.50 17.58 -5.58
C LEU A 39 -0.99 17.21 -5.60
N GLU A 40 -1.52 16.89 -6.78
CA GLU A 40 -2.92 16.49 -6.94
C GLU A 40 -3.13 15.05 -6.43
N ALA A 41 -2.27 14.13 -6.89
CA ALA A 41 -2.33 12.70 -6.55
C ALA A 41 -2.21 12.43 -5.03
N TYR A 42 -1.47 13.28 -4.32
CA TYR A 42 -1.23 13.17 -2.88
C TYR A 42 -1.91 14.29 -2.06
N SER A 43 -3.08 14.73 -2.50
CA SER A 43 -3.86 15.76 -1.79
C SER A 43 -4.51 15.31 -0.47
N HIS A 44 -4.67 13.99 -0.29
CA HIS A 44 -5.30 13.37 0.87
C HIS A 44 -4.37 12.33 1.51
N GLU A 45 -4.64 12.00 2.77
CA GLU A 45 -3.90 10.93 3.44
C GLU A 45 -4.22 9.59 2.78
N VAL A 46 -3.17 8.84 2.45
CA VAL A 46 -3.27 7.56 1.74
C VAL A 46 -2.50 6.45 2.43
N SER A 47 -2.99 5.23 2.20
CA SER A 47 -2.28 3.97 2.37
C SER A 47 -2.37 3.28 1.02
N SER A 48 -1.25 3.16 0.33
CA SER A 48 -1.14 2.56 -0.99
C SER A 48 -0.42 1.23 -0.87
N ALA A 49 -0.83 0.27 -1.69
CA ALA A 49 -0.14 -1.01 -1.83
C ALA A 49 -0.27 -1.51 -3.25
N GLY A 50 0.66 -2.36 -3.68
CA GLY A 50 0.69 -2.79 -5.07
C GLY A 50 1.71 -3.87 -5.36
N PHE A 51 1.96 -4.06 -6.65
CA PHE A 51 2.94 -5.00 -7.18
C PHE A 51 3.78 -4.34 -8.25
N TRP A 52 5.08 -4.63 -8.21
CA TRP A 52 6.03 -4.30 -9.25
C TRP A 52 6.58 -5.59 -9.86
N PRO A 53 6.62 -5.71 -11.19
CA PRO A 53 7.24 -6.85 -11.85
C PRO A 53 8.77 -6.86 -11.74
N GLY A 54 9.36 -5.80 -11.19
CA GLY A 54 10.80 -5.55 -11.19
C GLY A 54 11.19 -4.79 -12.47
N SER A 55 11.92 -3.69 -12.30
CA SER A 55 12.50 -2.80 -13.32
C SER A 55 12.49 -1.36 -12.79
N GLY A 56 13.33 -1.09 -11.80
CA GLY A 56 13.39 0.25 -11.21
C GLY A 56 14.23 0.25 -9.95
N ALA A 57 13.67 0.78 -8.87
CA ALA A 57 14.36 0.86 -7.58
C ALA A 57 14.63 -0.51 -6.94
N ILE A 58 13.90 -1.54 -7.39
CA ILE A 58 14.13 -2.95 -7.06
C ILE A 58 14.19 -3.76 -8.37
N ASP A 59 15.15 -4.67 -8.47
CA ASP A 59 15.46 -5.49 -9.66
C ASP A 59 14.75 -6.86 -9.66
N TYR A 60 13.97 -7.16 -8.61
CA TYR A 60 13.13 -8.33 -8.48
C TYR A 60 11.65 -7.97 -8.32
N PRO A 61 10.72 -8.87 -8.68
CA PRO A 61 9.30 -8.62 -8.49
C PRO A 61 8.95 -8.57 -6.99
N ALA A 62 8.12 -7.61 -6.60
CA ALA A 62 7.81 -7.37 -5.20
C ALA A 62 6.42 -6.76 -5.03
N PHE A 63 5.79 -7.08 -3.90
CA PHE A 63 4.68 -6.31 -3.38
C PHE A 63 5.21 -5.19 -2.51
N TYR A 64 4.54 -4.04 -2.54
CA TYR A 64 4.94 -2.87 -1.77
C TYR A 64 3.76 -2.27 -1.01
N SER A 65 4.04 -1.50 0.03
CA SER A 65 3.04 -0.68 0.72
C SER A 65 3.66 0.54 1.42
N TYR A 66 3.06 1.71 1.22
CA TYR A 66 3.45 2.96 1.85
C TYR A 66 2.25 3.76 2.35
N ALA A 67 2.51 4.74 3.20
CA ALA A 67 1.54 5.74 3.63
C ALA A 67 2.04 7.15 3.31
N TYR A 68 1.13 8.05 2.91
CA TYR A 68 1.45 9.47 2.74
C TYR A 68 0.41 10.35 3.46
N PRO A 69 0.83 11.30 4.31
CA PRO A 69 2.19 11.38 4.87
C PRO A 69 2.50 10.12 5.67
N GLU A 70 3.78 9.76 5.80
CA GLU A 70 4.18 8.65 6.65
C GLU A 70 3.84 8.99 8.12
N PRO A 71 2.95 8.25 8.80
CA PRO A 71 2.60 8.55 10.17
C PRO A 71 3.69 8.06 11.14
N PRO A 72 3.92 8.76 12.27
CA PRO A 72 4.90 8.33 13.27
C PRO A 72 4.66 6.88 13.71
N GLY A 73 5.73 6.08 13.69
CA GLY A 73 5.72 4.66 14.06
C GLY A 73 5.43 3.69 12.91
N PHE A 74 5.02 4.17 11.74
CA PHE A 74 4.73 3.32 10.58
C PHE A 74 5.94 2.47 10.16
N ARG A 75 7.09 3.11 9.91
CA ARG A 75 8.31 2.41 9.47
C ARG A 75 8.82 1.34 10.44
N THR A 76 8.46 1.44 11.72
CA THR A 76 8.86 0.50 12.77
C THR A 76 7.77 -0.52 13.12
N ALA A 77 6.62 -0.46 12.45
CA ALA A 77 5.52 -1.37 12.70
C ALA A 77 5.91 -2.82 12.37
N ARG A 78 5.43 -3.75 13.19
CA ARG A 78 5.59 -5.19 12.92
C ARG A 78 4.59 -5.59 11.85
N VAL A 79 5.08 -5.83 10.65
CA VAL A 79 4.29 -6.33 9.52
C VAL A 79 4.52 -7.83 9.34
N GLN A 80 3.56 -8.49 8.69
CA GLN A 80 3.65 -9.89 8.30
C GLN A 80 3.68 -9.99 6.76
N PRO A 81 4.12 -11.11 6.18
CA PRO A 81 4.82 -12.22 6.84
C PRO A 81 6.23 -11.77 7.28
N LYS A 82 6.96 -12.61 8.02
CA LYS A 82 8.35 -12.32 8.48
C LYS A 82 9.31 -11.91 7.35
N ALA A 83 9.02 -12.32 6.11
CA ALA A 83 9.81 -11.95 4.93
C ALA A 83 9.61 -10.49 4.47
N ALA A 84 8.55 -9.82 4.94
CA ALA A 84 8.34 -8.40 4.67
C ALA A 84 9.28 -7.53 5.51
N PHE A 85 9.76 -6.43 4.92
CA PHE A 85 10.68 -5.50 5.58
C PHE A 85 10.43 -4.06 5.11
N PHE A 86 10.87 -3.08 5.91
CA PHE A 86 10.82 -1.67 5.50
C PHE A 86 12.12 -1.29 4.77
N SER A 87 12.00 -0.73 3.57
CA SER A 87 13.11 -0.20 2.79
C SER A 87 13.30 1.29 3.11
N GLU A 88 14.30 1.64 3.91
CA GLU A 88 14.62 3.05 4.23
C GLU A 88 14.95 3.87 2.97
N ALA A 89 15.52 3.23 1.94
CA ALA A 89 15.85 3.90 0.69
C ALA A 89 14.60 4.31 -0.11
N LEU A 90 13.49 3.58 0.04
CA LEU A 90 12.25 3.82 -0.68
C LEU A 90 11.18 4.49 0.20
N GLY A 91 11.28 4.36 1.52
CA GLY A 91 10.28 4.86 2.46
C GLY A 91 9.03 4.00 2.53
N GLU A 92 9.13 2.68 2.28
CA GLU A 92 7.97 1.79 2.20
C GLU A 92 8.28 0.35 2.60
N PHE A 93 7.23 -0.42 2.90
CA PHE A 93 7.32 -1.85 3.12
C PHE A 93 7.39 -2.62 1.81
N ILE A 94 8.25 -3.64 1.77
CA ILE A 94 8.49 -4.52 0.63
C ILE A 94 8.30 -5.96 1.07
N LEU A 95 7.61 -6.74 0.24
CA LEU A 95 7.53 -8.19 0.32
C LEU A 95 7.97 -8.79 -1.03
N PRO A 96 9.13 -9.46 -1.08
CA PRO A 96 9.60 -10.11 -2.31
C PRO A 96 8.59 -11.14 -2.83
N TYR A 97 8.33 -11.14 -4.14
CA TYR A 97 7.42 -12.09 -4.77
C TYR A 97 7.83 -13.54 -4.54
N ASP A 98 9.14 -13.84 -4.56
CA ASP A 98 9.64 -15.19 -4.31
C ASP A 98 9.30 -15.70 -2.90
N ALA A 99 9.21 -14.83 -1.90
CA ALA A 99 8.79 -15.21 -0.56
C ALA A 99 7.31 -15.60 -0.52
N VAL A 100 6.46 -14.94 -1.31
CA VAL A 100 5.05 -15.30 -1.48
C VAL A 100 4.92 -16.60 -2.25
N ARG A 101 5.63 -16.71 -3.38
CA ARG A 101 5.62 -17.89 -4.26
C ARG A 101 6.07 -19.17 -3.55
N ALA A 102 7.01 -19.07 -2.61
CA ALA A 102 7.55 -20.20 -1.86
C ALA A 102 6.84 -20.46 -0.51
N ALA A 103 5.82 -19.66 -0.15
CA ALA A 103 5.07 -19.86 1.07
C ALA A 103 4.16 -21.09 0.98
N ASP A 104 3.90 -21.73 2.12
CA ASP A 104 2.96 -22.86 2.21
C ASP A 104 1.54 -22.45 1.79
N ASP A 105 1.18 -21.18 2.03
CA ASP A 105 -0.08 -20.55 1.64
C ASP A 105 0.19 -19.15 1.06
N PRO A 106 0.40 -19.04 -0.26
CA PRO A 106 0.73 -17.77 -0.92
C PRO A 106 -0.35 -16.70 -0.79
N ASP A 107 -1.62 -17.10 -0.88
CA ASP A 107 -2.76 -16.19 -0.78
C ASP A 107 -2.81 -15.57 0.61
N LYS A 108 -2.65 -16.41 1.65
CA LYS A 108 -2.59 -15.93 3.04
C LYS A 108 -1.38 -15.02 3.27
N ALA A 109 -0.19 -15.40 2.78
CA ALA A 109 1.02 -14.59 2.95
C ALA A 109 0.86 -13.18 2.35
N LEU A 110 0.29 -13.09 1.14
CA LEU A 110 0.02 -11.80 0.51
C LEU A 110 -1.06 -11.00 1.26
N LEU A 111 -2.16 -11.64 1.65
CA LEU A 111 -3.23 -10.97 2.39
C LEU A 111 -2.76 -10.46 3.77
N GLU A 112 -1.92 -11.22 4.46
CA GLU A 112 -1.30 -10.79 5.72
C GLU A 112 -0.44 -9.55 5.54
N PHE A 113 0.34 -9.47 4.44
CA PHE A 113 1.10 -8.27 4.11
C PHE A 113 0.20 -7.07 3.87
N LEU A 114 -0.76 -7.19 2.95
CA LEU A 114 -1.68 -6.10 2.63
C LEU A 114 -2.48 -5.62 3.84
N GLN A 115 -2.90 -6.55 4.71
CA GLN A 115 -3.65 -6.23 5.91
C GLN A 115 -2.77 -5.57 6.98
N THR A 116 -1.61 -6.14 7.30
CA THR A 116 -0.77 -5.63 8.39
C THR A 116 -0.11 -4.30 8.06
N THR A 117 0.24 -4.03 6.80
CA THR A 117 0.74 -2.71 6.39
C THR A 117 -0.37 -1.66 6.40
N TYR A 118 -1.59 -2.01 5.98
CA TYR A 118 -2.75 -1.13 6.08
C TYR A 118 -3.07 -0.81 7.55
N GLU A 119 -3.10 -1.81 8.43
CA GLU A 119 -3.33 -1.61 9.86
C GLU A 119 -2.25 -0.73 10.47
N ALA A 120 -0.98 -0.92 10.10
CA ALA A 120 0.11 -0.06 10.52
C ALA A 120 -0.16 1.41 10.13
N ALA A 121 -0.52 1.67 8.87
CA ALA A 121 -0.83 3.01 8.40
C ALA A 121 -2.03 3.62 9.15
N ALA A 122 -3.17 2.91 9.16
CA ALA A 122 -4.42 3.38 9.71
C ALA A 122 -4.35 3.60 11.23
N ASN A 123 -3.70 2.68 11.97
CA ASN A 123 -3.55 2.82 13.43
C ASN A 123 -2.59 3.95 13.79
N CYS A 124 -1.41 4.02 13.16
CA CYS A 124 -0.43 5.07 13.43
C CYS A 124 -0.96 6.46 13.08
N ALA A 125 -1.70 6.58 11.97
CA ALA A 125 -2.35 7.82 11.55
C ALA A 125 -3.68 8.10 12.25
N LYS A 126 -4.18 7.20 13.12
CA LYS A 126 -5.47 7.34 13.81
C LYS A 126 -6.63 7.59 12.83
N TRP A 127 -6.76 6.74 11.83
CA TRP A 127 -7.89 6.79 10.90
C TRP A 127 -9.17 6.33 11.60
N ASP A 128 -10.32 6.84 11.14
CA ASP A 128 -11.63 6.36 11.57
C ASP A 128 -11.92 5.03 10.87
N ARG A 129 -11.36 3.95 11.41
CA ARG A 129 -11.40 2.63 10.79
C ARG A 129 -12.83 2.09 10.73
N ASP A 130 -13.65 2.36 11.74
CA ASP A 130 -15.04 1.91 11.79
C ASP A 130 -15.86 2.52 10.65
N ALA A 131 -15.60 3.78 10.29
CA ALA A 131 -16.25 4.44 9.16
C ALA A 131 -15.70 4.01 7.77
N LEU A 132 -14.48 3.47 7.72
CA LEU A 132 -13.77 3.18 6.46
C LEU A 132 -13.76 1.69 6.08
N GLU A 133 -13.84 0.81 7.08
CA GLU A 133 -13.69 -0.62 6.91
C GLU A 133 -15.01 -1.32 6.66
N CYS A 134 -14.90 -2.48 6.03
CA CYS A 134 -16.02 -3.36 5.79
C CYS A 134 -15.51 -4.79 5.85
N ALA A 135 -16.43 -5.72 6.11
CA ALA A 135 -16.11 -7.14 6.12
C ALA A 135 -15.52 -7.58 4.76
N LEU A 136 -14.61 -8.56 4.81
CA LEU A 136 -14.09 -9.21 3.62
C LEU A 136 -15.26 -9.77 2.79
N GLY A 137 -15.23 -9.49 1.49
CA GLY A 137 -16.23 -10.00 0.56
C GLY A 137 -16.07 -11.49 0.34
N GLN A 138 -17.18 -12.17 0.08
CA GLN A 138 -17.17 -13.54 -0.42
C GLN A 138 -17.53 -13.53 -1.91
N PRO A 139 -16.78 -14.25 -2.77
CA PRO A 139 -17.12 -14.35 -4.19
C PRO A 139 -18.57 -14.79 -4.40
N GLY A 140 -19.30 -14.05 -5.25
CA GLY A 140 -20.72 -14.33 -5.55
C GLY A 140 -21.71 -13.92 -4.46
N VAL A 141 -21.27 -13.36 -3.33
CA VAL A 141 -22.14 -12.94 -2.23
C VAL A 141 -22.07 -11.42 -2.07
N VAL A 142 -23.21 -10.77 -2.26
CA VAL A 142 -23.34 -9.32 -1.99
C VAL A 142 -23.19 -9.09 -0.49
N ARG A 143 -22.36 -8.13 -0.11
CA ARG A 143 -22.19 -7.76 1.30
C ARG A 143 -23.48 -7.15 1.83
N SER A 144 -23.91 -7.61 3.01
CA SER A 144 -25.00 -6.95 3.74
C SER A 144 -24.58 -5.54 4.11
N VAL A 145 -25.41 -4.55 3.78
CA VAL A 145 -25.19 -3.16 4.20
C VAL A 145 -25.61 -3.07 5.67
N SER A 146 -24.65 -2.74 6.53
CA SER A 146 -24.86 -2.41 7.94
C SER A 146 -24.88 -0.90 8.12
#